data_AF-A0A0U5J7N7-F1
#
_entry.id   AF-A0A0U5J7N7-F1
#
_cell.length_a   1.000
_cell.length_b   1.000
_cell.length_c   1.000
_cell.angle_alpha   90.00
_cell.angle_beta   90.00
_cell.angle_gamma   90.00
#
_symmetry.space_group_name_H-M   'P 1'
#
loop_
_entity.id
_entity.type
_entity.pdbx_description
1 polymer ?
#
loop_
_entity_poly.entity_id
_entity_poly.type
_entity_poly.pdbx_seq_one_letter_code
_entity_poly.pdbx_strand_id
1 'polypeptide(L)'
;MTILITEINELPNDYYPVPGKPPKTMSVDHNGREYRFIGRYEKSYSFPNRVWLVVSALVKFILRLPNSSDNWNAGISGKTRVKVYCAGPTTNHSFTDTHNPKSPNRGKVDAFNPFNNQKHSYAFVSLSDLRLEIAALKKGSPVEQKKAALIQQGLDLFISKECPIELKTFRLENRDNFKFSSTSADPLPIDPSYFSERFRAERTLNLSVTSAFYDYVPTDSVSEDFWVDFANASLGGGCFTHGFVQEEIMVHEMPDFAAHIAGHLSSSKTGWCDITTREGSLTDRNRVMRGSPNPYLMKGLHRVQAVNNDLAYGDKLSGLSESELLDSTIPLAHPQNVNILAIAAPKLFSRNRAEQWDPSTLKDNFNTLMAGLQLIKEQSDHPIIHSGKIGCGAFSNDTHAIYLLHCLAAQHTGLTIKLHGYQDQEAIQFQQSWNSVAPQLTDKPLKECIEIISQHLRTHYA
;
A
#
# COMPACT_ATOMS: atom_id res chain seq x y z
N MET A 1 10.33 17.51 5.92
CA MET A 1 11.80 17.69 5.87
C MET A 1 12.37 16.51 5.13
N THR A 2 12.81 16.71 3.89
CA THR A 2 13.57 15.71 3.12
C THR A 2 15.00 15.67 3.64
N ILE A 3 15.42 14.57 4.28
CA ILE A 3 16.84 14.33 4.54
C ILE A 3 17.37 13.55 3.33
N LEU A 4 17.91 14.28 2.35
CA LEU A 4 18.67 13.66 1.26
C LEU A 4 19.97 13.11 1.87
N ILE A 5 20.07 11.80 2.03
CA ILE A 5 21.35 11.16 2.33
C ILE A 5 21.96 10.79 0.98
N THR A 6 22.73 11.72 0.41
CA THR A 6 23.66 11.40 -0.68
C THR A 6 24.66 10.35 -0.20
N GLU A 7 25.11 9.48 -1.11
CA GLU A 7 26.26 8.59 -0.89
C GLU A 7 27.40 9.38 -0.24
N ILE A 8 27.73 9.05 1.01
CA ILE A 8 28.83 9.66 1.74
C ILE A 8 30.10 8.95 1.29
N ASN A 9 30.73 9.46 0.24
CA ASN A 9 32.04 8.98 -0.21
C ASN A 9 33.18 9.47 0.71
N GLU A 10 32.95 10.54 1.48
CA GLU A 10 33.85 11.06 2.50
C GLU A 10 33.04 11.60 3.68
N LEU A 11 33.43 11.25 4.93
CA LEU A 11 32.76 11.76 6.14
C LEU A 11 32.96 13.28 6.24
N PRO A 12 31.89 14.10 6.37
CA PRO A 12 32.04 15.51 6.68
C PRO A 12 32.71 15.70 8.05
N ASN A 13 33.50 16.77 8.20
CA ASN A 13 34.25 17.11 9.42
C ASN A 13 33.39 17.30 10.69
N ASP A 14 32.06 17.30 10.58
CA ASP A 14 31.11 17.61 11.66
C ASP A 14 30.60 16.38 12.42
N TYR A 15 31.18 15.20 12.18
CA TYR A 15 30.83 13.96 12.89
C TYR A 15 31.78 13.70 14.07
N TYR A 16 31.26 13.81 15.28
CA TYR A 16 32.04 13.55 16.50
C TYR A 16 31.77 12.13 17.03
N PRO A 17 32.80 11.36 17.41
CA PRO A 17 32.61 10.10 18.12
C PRO A 17 32.03 10.37 19.52
N VAL A 18 31.06 9.57 19.94
CA VAL A 18 30.51 9.65 21.32
C VAL A 18 31.61 9.22 22.32
N PRO A 19 32.06 10.08 23.24
CA PRO A 19 33.10 9.73 24.21
C PRO A 19 32.61 8.65 25.19
N GLY A 20 33.48 7.71 25.55
CA GLY A 20 33.30 6.86 26.74
C GLY A 20 32.78 5.43 26.54
N LYS A 21 32.71 4.90 25.31
CA LYS A 21 32.49 3.45 25.10
C LYS A 21 33.58 2.86 24.20
N PRO A 22 34.43 1.94 24.69
CA PRO A 22 35.37 1.24 23.83
C PRO A 22 34.59 0.41 22.79
N PRO A 23 35.08 0.30 21.55
CA PRO A 23 34.42 -0.51 20.53
C PRO A 23 34.35 -1.96 21.03
N LYS A 24 33.12 -2.44 21.26
CA LYS A 24 32.87 -3.84 21.62
C LYS A 24 32.50 -4.63 20.37
N THR A 25 33.08 -5.82 20.31
CA THR A 25 32.86 -6.94 19.37
C THR A 25 33.49 -6.83 17.98
N MET A 26 34.52 -7.67 17.79
CA MET A 26 34.86 -8.30 16.51
C MET A 26 33.88 -9.44 16.28
N SER A 27 33.31 -9.52 15.07
CA SER A 27 32.70 -10.75 14.57
C SER A 27 33.42 -11.14 13.29
N VAL A 28 33.58 -12.44 13.08
CA VAL A 28 34.13 -13.01 11.84
C VAL A 28 33.03 -13.83 11.19
N ASP A 29 32.75 -13.61 9.91
CA ASP A 29 31.77 -14.45 9.20
C ASP A 29 32.38 -15.77 8.74
N HIS A 30 31.53 -16.64 8.18
CA HIS A 30 31.94 -17.94 7.64
C HIS A 30 32.93 -17.86 6.46
N ASN A 31 33.18 -16.66 5.91
CA ASN A 31 34.14 -16.39 4.84
C ASN A 31 35.43 -15.73 5.37
N GLY A 32 35.64 -15.69 6.69
CA GLY A 32 36.83 -15.10 7.29
C GLY A 32 36.88 -13.57 7.24
N ARG A 33 35.76 -12.89 6.98
CA ARG A 33 35.73 -11.42 6.93
C ARG A 33 35.61 -10.86 8.34
N GLU A 34 36.53 -9.97 8.70
CA GLU A 34 36.50 -9.27 9.97
C GLU A 34 35.58 -8.05 9.91
N TYR A 35 34.67 -7.94 10.88
CA TYR A 35 33.81 -6.78 11.05
C TYR A 35 34.26 -6.00 12.28
N ARG A 36 34.59 -4.72 12.09
CA ARG A 36 34.91 -3.79 13.19
C ARG A 36 33.79 -2.78 13.36
N PHE A 37 33.35 -2.61 14.60
CA PHE A 37 32.47 -1.52 14.99
C PHE A 37 33.29 -0.25 15.19
N ILE A 38 33.12 0.74 14.32
CA ILE A 38 33.95 1.97 14.35
C ILE A 38 33.31 3.09 15.19
N GLY A 39 32.01 3.03 15.47
CA GLY A 39 31.37 3.96 16.40
C GLY A 39 29.87 4.13 16.19
N ARG A 40 29.25 4.85 17.13
CA ARG A 40 27.91 5.42 16.98
C ARG A 40 28.07 6.90 16.68
N TYR A 41 27.42 7.38 15.64
CA TYR A 41 27.42 8.77 15.26
C TYR A 41 26.03 9.36 15.49
N GLU A 42 25.99 10.47 16.21
CA GLU A 42 24.76 11.21 16.52
C GLU A 42 24.90 12.63 15.98
N LYS A 43 23.89 13.08 15.23
CA LYS A 43 23.75 14.49 14.84
C LYS A 43 22.46 15.01 15.44
N SER A 44 22.60 16.06 16.26
CA SER A 44 21.50 16.73 16.94
C SER A 44 21.14 17.99 16.17
N TYR A 45 19.86 18.14 15.83
CA TYR A 45 19.34 19.38 15.24
C TYR A 45 18.49 20.11 16.28
N SER A 46 18.82 21.38 16.55
CA SER A 46 18.03 22.26 17.42
C SER A 46 17.11 23.14 16.58
N PHE A 47 15.81 23.09 16.85
CA PHE A 47 14.82 23.96 16.21
C PHE A 47 14.26 24.99 17.19
N PRO A 48 13.74 26.15 16.72
CA PRO A 48 13.22 27.21 17.57
C PRO A 48 12.10 26.77 18.54
N ASN A 49 11.42 25.65 18.26
CA ASN A 49 10.27 25.16 19.02
C ASN A 49 10.54 23.87 19.83
N ARG A 50 11.69 23.79 20.54
CA ARG A 50 12.02 22.76 21.55
C ARG A 50 11.91 21.28 21.12
N VAL A 51 11.96 20.97 19.83
CA VAL A 51 12.09 19.59 19.35
C VAL A 51 13.56 19.30 19.07
N TRP A 52 14.09 18.27 19.70
CA TRP A 52 15.42 17.73 19.40
C TRP A 52 15.25 16.56 18.44
N LEU A 53 15.77 16.70 17.22
CA LEU A 53 15.89 15.56 16.30
C LEU A 53 17.26 14.92 16.51
N VAL A 54 17.28 13.68 17.00
CA VAL A 54 18.51 12.88 17.12
C VAL A 54 18.53 11.85 15.99
N VAL A 55 19.37 12.09 14.99
CA VAL A 55 19.61 11.10 13.93
C VAL A 55 20.75 10.20 14.38
N SER A 56 20.45 8.93 14.66
CA SER A 56 21.46 7.90 14.96
C SER A 56 21.71 7.06 13.70
N ALA A 57 22.87 7.22 13.08
CA ALA A 57 23.30 6.36 11.98
C ALA A 57 24.16 5.21 12.54
N LEU A 58 23.81 3.97 12.18
CA LEU A 58 24.66 2.81 12.46
C LEU A 58 25.44 2.48 11.18
N VAL A 59 26.72 2.86 11.15
CA VAL A 59 27.60 2.62 10.00
C VAL A 59 28.36 1.31 10.22
N LYS A 60 28.12 0.31 9.36
CA LYS A 60 28.92 -0.93 9.33
C LYS A 60 29.94 -0.83 8.21
N PHE A 61 31.23 -0.92 8.56
CA PHE A 61 32.32 -0.99 7.58
C PHE A 61 32.73 -2.45 7.35
N ILE A 62 33.00 -2.78 6.09
CA ILE A 62 33.64 -4.05 5.70
C ILE A 62 35.12 -3.74 5.48
N LEU A 63 35.99 -4.24 6.35
CA LEU A 63 37.44 -4.17 6.14
C LEU A 63 37.90 -5.49 5.54
N ARG A 64 38.36 -5.46 4.29
CA ARG A 64 39.01 -6.60 3.64
C ARG A 64 40.51 -6.47 3.90
N LEU A 65 41.05 -7.24 4.83
CA LEU A 65 42.50 -7.28 5.07
C LEU A 65 43.15 -8.20 4.01
N PRO A 66 44.15 -7.74 3.24
CA PRO A 66 44.92 -8.62 2.36
C PRO A 66 46.09 -9.26 3.12
N ASN A 67 46.37 -10.52 2.79
CA ASN A 67 47.71 -11.05 2.94
C ASN A 67 48.60 -10.42 1.85
N SER A 68 49.70 -9.80 2.30
CA SER A 68 50.89 -9.35 1.54
C SER A 68 50.71 -8.41 0.33
N SER A 69 51.31 -7.21 0.47
CA SER A 69 51.87 -6.32 -0.56
C SER A 69 51.11 -6.20 -1.89
N ASP A 70 50.26 -5.17 -2.01
CA ASP A 70 50.34 -4.13 -3.05
C ASP A 70 49.14 -3.16 -2.98
N ASN A 71 49.42 -1.88 -3.21
CA ASN A 71 48.56 -0.69 -3.41
C ASN A 71 47.16 -0.62 -2.76
N TRP A 72 47.02 0.37 -1.88
CA TRP A 72 45.78 0.76 -1.21
C TRP A 72 44.81 1.45 -2.17
N ASN A 73 43.66 0.83 -2.43
CA ASN A 73 42.43 1.53 -2.79
C ASN A 73 41.37 1.12 -1.76
N ALA A 74 41.08 2.00 -0.80
CA ALA A 74 40.01 1.79 0.17
C ALA A 74 38.67 2.04 -0.54
N GLY A 75 38.05 0.99 -1.05
CA GLY A 75 36.67 1.05 -1.56
C GLY A 75 35.67 1.02 -0.41
N ILE A 76 34.84 2.06 -0.30
CA ILE A 76 33.67 2.05 0.59
C ILE A 76 32.59 1.21 -0.07
N SER A 77 32.26 0.06 0.49
CA SER A 77 31.00 -0.61 0.19
C SER A 77 30.35 -1.08 1.49
N GLY A 78 29.18 -0.52 1.80
CA GLY A 78 28.46 -0.81 3.03
C GLY A 78 27.02 -0.34 2.93
N LYS A 79 26.08 -1.19 3.38
CA LYS A 79 24.68 -0.79 3.57
C LYS A 79 24.56 -0.06 4.91
N THR A 80 24.36 1.26 4.88
CA THR A 80 24.03 2.05 6.07
C THR A 80 22.57 1.82 6.45
N ARG A 81 22.31 1.37 7.68
CA ARG A 81 20.95 1.37 8.26
C ARG A 81 20.84 2.56 9.20
N VAL A 82 20.08 3.57 8.79
CA VAL A 82 19.74 4.72 9.65
C VAL A 82 18.49 4.38 10.46
N LYS A 83 18.55 4.53 11.78
CA LYS A 83 17.35 4.48 12.63
C LYS A 83 17.08 5.88 13.14
N VAL A 84 15.98 6.48 12.70
CA VAL A 84 15.52 7.77 13.20
C VAL A 84 14.64 7.53 14.42
N TYR A 85 14.97 8.15 15.55
CA TYR A 85 14.13 8.15 16.74
C TYR A 85 13.61 9.57 16.94
N CYS A 86 12.29 9.75 16.94
CA CYS A 86 11.65 10.99 17.36
C CYS A 86 11.26 10.83 18.84
N ALA A 87 11.91 11.58 19.73
CA ALA A 87 11.47 11.69 21.12
C ALA A 87 10.57 12.92 21.25
N GLY A 88 9.30 12.71 21.63
CA GLY A 88 8.41 13.79 22.04
C GLY A 88 8.82 14.36 23.41
N PRO A 89 8.46 15.61 23.74
CA PRO A 89 8.82 16.21 25.02
C PRO A 89 8.13 15.47 26.18
N THR A 90 8.92 14.92 27.10
CA THR A 90 8.44 14.49 28.42
C THR A 90 8.38 15.70 29.34
N THR A 91 7.19 16.24 29.56
CA THR A 91 6.99 17.27 30.59
C THR A 91 6.87 16.62 31.97
N ASN A 92 7.99 16.50 32.67
CA ASN A 92 7.99 16.29 34.12
C ASN A 92 8.13 17.65 34.81
N HIS A 93 7.01 18.32 35.10
CA HIS A 93 6.97 19.41 36.08
C HIS A 93 5.59 19.49 36.77
N SER A 94 5.57 19.21 38.07
CA SER A 94 4.87 19.99 39.10
C SER A 94 5.83 19.97 40.30
N PHE A 95 6.41 21.06 40.81
CA PHE A 95 5.86 22.33 41.29
C PHE A 95 4.72 22.14 42.28
N THR A 96 5.11 22.00 43.54
CA THR A 96 4.33 22.31 44.73
C THR A 96 3.93 23.79 44.70
N ASP A 97 2.65 24.09 44.77
CA ASP A 97 2.22 25.39 45.29
C ASP A 97 0.92 25.28 46.08
N THR A 98 0.91 25.97 47.21
CA THR A 98 -0.05 25.92 48.32
C THR A 98 -0.99 27.12 48.27
N HIS A 99 -2.27 26.86 48.60
CA HIS A 99 -3.33 27.81 49.01
C HIS A 99 -3.95 28.77 47.96
N ASN A 100 -5.24 28.57 47.63
CA ASN A 100 -6.41 29.28 48.22
C ASN A 100 -7.71 28.89 47.46
N PRO A 101 -8.85 28.57 48.11
CA PRO A 101 -10.07 28.14 47.43
C PRO A 101 -11.08 29.28 47.30
N LYS A 102 -11.63 29.48 46.08
CA LYS A 102 -13.04 29.86 45.77
C LYS A 102 -13.14 30.48 44.37
N SER A 103 -13.63 29.71 43.40
CA SER A 103 -14.46 30.20 42.29
C SER A 103 -15.08 29.00 41.54
N PRO A 104 -16.42 28.89 41.46
CA PRO A 104 -17.10 27.88 40.66
C PRO A 104 -17.50 28.49 39.33
N ASN A 105 -16.74 28.23 38.27
CA ASN A 105 -17.20 28.19 36.87
C ASN A 105 -16.00 27.90 35.96
N ARG A 106 -15.80 26.64 35.62
CA ARG A 106 -15.00 26.24 34.46
C ARG A 106 -15.82 25.27 33.62
N GLY A 107 -16.11 25.70 32.39
CA GLY A 107 -16.70 24.87 31.36
C GLY A 107 -15.88 23.62 31.12
N LYS A 108 -16.57 22.54 30.74
CA LYS A 108 -15.97 21.30 30.27
C LYS A 108 -15.04 21.62 29.11
N VAL A 109 -13.73 21.55 29.35
CA VAL A 109 -12.72 21.39 28.31
C VAL A 109 -12.73 19.91 27.98
N ASP A 110 -13.08 19.56 26.75
CA ASP A 110 -13.02 18.19 26.28
C ASP A 110 -11.60 17.64 26.50
N ALA A 111 -11.53 16.53 27.22
CA ALA A 111 -10.28 15.88 27.53
C ALA A 111 -9.60 15.46 26.23
N PHE A 112 -8.46 16.08 25.94
CA PHE A 112 -7.51 15.64 24.92
C PHE A 112 -7.19 14.17 25.19
N ASN A 113 -7.63 13.28 24.30
CA ASN A 113 -7.39 11.84 24.42
C ASN A 113 -5.94 11.54 23.97
N PRO A 114 -4.99 11.28 24.88
CA PRO A 114 -3.59 11.12 24.54
C PRO A 114 -3.24 9.68 24.08
N PHE A 115 -4.24 8.85 23.79
CA PHE A 115 -4.05 7.42 23.50
C PHE A 115 -4.20 7.01 22.04
N ASN A 116 -4.31 7.95 21.09
CA ASN A 116 -4.24 7.58 19.67
C ASN A 116 -2.78 7.35 19.26
N ASN A 117 -2.17 6.27 19.77
CA ASN A 117 -0.82 5.80 19.45
C ASN A 117 -0.79 5.17 18.04
N GLN A 118 -1.27 5.88 17.01
CA GLN A 118 -1.13 5.42 15.64
C GLN A 118 0.36 5.37 15.30
N LYS A 119 0.87 4.14 15.11
CA LYS A 119 2.25 3.91 14.68
C LYS A 119 2.37 4.28 13.20
N HIS A 120 2.63 5.56 12.93
CA HIS A 120 3.01 5.99 11.58
C HIS A 120 4.35 5.34 11.21
N SER A 121 4.34 4.53 10.16
CA SER A 121 5.56 3.99 9.56
C SER A 121 5.86 4.78 8.29
N TYR A 122 6.91 5.60 8.35
CA TYR A 122 7.47 6.24 7.16
C TYR A 122 8.22 5.18 6.36
N ALA A 123 7.86 5.03 5.09
CA ALA A 123 8.58 4.14 4.20
C ALA A 123 9.90 4.80 3.75
N PHE A 124 10.95 4.00 3.66
CA PHE A 124 12.18 4.44 3.01
C PHE A 124 12.03 4.23 1.51
N VAL A 125 11.87 5.31 0.76
CA VAL A 125 11.79 5.27 -0.71
C VAL A 125 13.14 5.69 -1.28
N SER A 126 13.70 4.82 -2.11
CA SER A 126 15.04 4.96 -2.68
C SER A 126 14.96 5.12 -4.18
N LEU A 127 15.17 6.34 -4.68
CA LEU A 127 15.21 6.57 -6.14
C LEU A 127 16.40 5.85 -6.80
N SER A 128 17.45 5.50 -6.06
CA SER A 128 18.55 4.69 -6.59
C SER A 128 18.10 3.25 -6.87
N ASP A 129 17.25 2.67 -6.01
CA ASP A 129 16.72 1.32 -6.24
C ASP A 129 15.84 1.30 -7.49
N LEU A 130 15.02 2.34 -7.70
CA LEU A 130 14.25 2.48 -8.94
C LEU A 130 15.14 2.57 -10.19
N ARG A 131 16.24 3.34 -10.13
CA ARG A 131 17.19 3.45 -11.25
C ARG A 131 17.85 2.11 -11.60
N LEU A 132 18.12 1.27 -10.60
CA LEU A 132 18.63 -0.08 -10.82
C LEU A 132 17.61 -0.96 -11.57
N GLU A 133 16.34 -0.90 -11.17
CA GLU A 133 15.27 -1.64 -11.86
C GLU A 133 15.05 -1.12 -13.29
N ILE A 134 15.07 0.20 -13.52
CA ILE A 134 15.01 0.78 -14.88
C ILE A 134 16.18 0.26 -15.73
N ALA A 135 17.39 0.21 -15.18
CA ALA A 135 18.56 -0.30 -15.89
C ALA A 135 18.48 -1.81 -16.19
N ALA A 136 17.84 -2.59 -15.32
CA ALA A 136 17.55 -4.01 -15.56
C ALA A 136 16.52 -4.20 -16.68
N LEU A 137 15.41 -3.44 -16.64
CA LEU A 137 14.37 -3.47 -17.66
C LEU A 137 14.88 -3.11 -19.06
N LYS A 138 15.80 -2.15 -19.16
CA LYS A 138 16.47 -1.77 -20.44
C LYS A 138 17.23 -2.93 -21.09
N LYS A 139 17.59 -3.97 -20.33
CA LYS A 139 18.27 -5.18 -20.83
C LYS A 139 17.31 -6.35 -21.06
N GLY A 140 16.02 -6.18 -20.73
CA GLY A 140 15.00 -7.20 -20.83
C GLY A 140 14.38 -7.34 -22.22
N SER A 141 13.20 -7.95 -22.25
CA SER A 141 12.35 -8.09 -23.43
C SER A 141 11.91 -6.72 -24.00
N PRO A 142 11.41 -6.67 -25.25
CA PRO A 142 10.89 -5.42 -25.82
C PRO A 142 9.78 -4.75 -24.98
N VAL A 143 8.96 -5.53 -24.28
CA VAL A 143 7.92 -5.00 -23.38
C VAL A 143 8.56 -4.35 -22.14
N GLU A 144 9.56 -4.99 -21.56
CA GLU A 144 10.30 -4.46 -20.41
C GLU A 144 11.06 -3.18 -20.77
N GLN A 145 11.67 -3.11 -21.95
CA GLN A 145 12.34 -1.91 -22.44
C GLN A 145 11.39 -0.71 -22.57
N LYS A 146 10.20 -0.92 -23.14
CA LYS A 146 9.15 0.12 -23.24
C LYS A 146 8.71 0.62 -21.86
N LYS A 147 8.53 -0.28 -20.90
CA LYS A 147 8.25 0.10 -19.51
C LYS A 147 9.39 0.89 -18.88
N ALA A 148 10.63 0.51 -19.16
CA ALA A 148 11.80 1.25 -18.68
C ALA A 148 11.77 2.71 -19.16
N ALA A 149 11.39 2.94 -20.43
CA ALA A 149 11.24 4.27 -20.99
C ALA A 149 10.12 5.07 -20.27
N LEU A 150 8.97 4.43 -20.05
CA LEU A 150 7.83 5.05 -19.36
C LEU A 150 8.14 5.41 -17.90
N ILE A 151 8.77 4.50 -17.15
CA ILE A 151 9.17 4.73 -15.76
C ILE A 151 10.26 5.82 -15.71
N GLN A 152 11.20 5.83 -16.65
CA GLN A 152 12.23 6.86 -16.74
C GLN A 152 11.61 8.24 -16.97
N GLN A 153 10.66 8.37 -17.91
CA GLN A 153 9.92 9.62 -18.16
C GLN A 153 9.21 10.11 -16.89
N GLY A 154 8.51 9.21 -16.20
CA GLY A 154 7.85 9.53 -14.92
C GLY A 154 8.85 10.01 -13.87
N LEU A 155 9.98 9.31 -13.70
CA LEU A 155 11.03 9.68 -12.75
C LEU A 155 11.63 11.06 -13.07
N ASP A 156 11.86 11.36 -14.34
CA ASP A 156 12.38 12.65 -14.78
C ASP A 156 11.38 13.80 -14.48
N LEU A 157 10.08 13.55 -14.68
CA LEU A 157 9.00 14.47 -14.29
C LEU A 157 8.94 14.66 -12.77
N PHE A 158 9.05 13.60 -11.99
CA PHE A 158 9.04 13.66 -10.53
C PHE A 158 10.19 14.52 -9.98
N ILE A 159 11.40 14.33 -10.51
CA ILE A 159 12.58 15.10 -10.11
C ILE A 159 12.45 16.56 -10.53
N SER A 160 12.07 16.84 -11.78
CA SER A 160 11.95 18.22 -12.29
C SER A 160 10.84 19.02 -11.60
N LYS A 161 9.82 18.35 -11.05
CA LYS A 161 8.74 18.96 -10.25
C LYS A 161 9.06 19.08 -8.76
N GLU A 162 10.28 18.69 -8.34
CA GLU A 162 10.73 18.75 -6.95
C GLU A 162 9.79 18.02 -5.97
N CYS A 163 9.22 16.88 -6.40
CA CYS A 163 8.26 16.14 -5.58
C CYS A 163 8.93 15.64 -4.28
N PRO A 164 8.36 15.92 -3.09
CA PRO A 164 8.92 15.44 -1.84
C PRO A 164 8.64 13.94 -1.65
N ILE A 165 9.57 13.25 -1.01
CA ILE A 165 9.39 11.83 -0.64
C ILE A 165 8.82 11.78 0.79
N GLU A 166 7.50 11.71 0.91
CA GLU A 166 6.78 11.70 2.20
C GLU A 166 5.81 10.52 2.33
N LEU A 167 6.14 9.38 1.70
CA LEU A 167 5.32 8.17 1.71
C LEU A 167 5.10 7.63 3.14
N LYS A 168 3.83 7.63 3.57
CA LYS A 168 3.38 6.97 4.80
C LYS A 168 2.69 5.67 4.46
N THR A 169 2.96 4.63 5.24
CA THR A 169 2.39 3.31 4.99
C THR A 169 1.68 2.77 6.23
N PHE A 170 0.57 2.08 5.99
CA PHE A 170 -0.30 1.56 7.03
C PHE A 170 -0.70 0.13 6.72
N ARG A 171 -0.89 -0.63 7.80
CA ARG A 171 -1.35 -2.01 7.81
C ARG A 171 -2.50 -2.10 8.79
N LEU A 172 -3.37 -3.07 8.57
CA LEU A 172 -4.48 -3.34 9.47
C LEU A 172 -3.95 -3.77 10.85
N GLU A 173 -4.39 -3.10 11.92
CA GLU A 173 -3.90 -3.37 13.28
C GLU A 173 -4.35 -4.76 13.77
N ASN A 174 -5.61 -5.10 13.55
CA ASN A 174 -6.23 -6.35 13.99
C ASN A 174 -6.43 -7.33 12.82
N ARG A 175 -5.35 -7.63 12.10
CA ARG A 175 -5.41 -8.49 10.90
C ARG A 175 -6.00 -9.88 11.16
N ASP A 176 -5.85 -10.41 12.37
CA ASP A 176 -6.41 -11.72 12.73
C ASP A 176 -7.95 -11.76 12.63
N ASN A 177 -8.63 -10.61 12.72
CA ASN A 177 -10.07 -10.50 12.53
C ASN A 177 -10.53 -10.78 11.09
N PHE A 178 -9.61 -10.84 10.13
CA PHE A 178 -9.91 -11.09 8.71
C PHE A 178 -9.22 -12.36 8.20
N LYS A 179 -8.56 -13.11 9.07
CA LYS A 179 -7.91 -14.35 8.67
C LYS A 179 -8.91 -15.48 8.52
N PHE A 180 -8.81 -16.17 7.39
CA PHE A 180 -9.34 -17.52 7.26
C PHE A 180 -8.43 -18.43 8.09
N SER A 181 -8.94 -18.96 9.20
CA SER A 181 -8.17 -19.93 9.97
C SER A 181 -8.37 -21.33 9.39
N SER A 182 -7.28 -22.02 9.07
CA SER A 182 -7.32 -23.46 8.85
C SER A 182 -6.75 -24.14 10.08
N THR A 183 -7.51 -25.04 10.69
CA THR A 183 -6.90 -26.01 11.60
C THR A 183 -6.32 -27.13 10.73
N SER A 184 -5.24 -27.78 11.16
CA SER A 184 -4.65 -28.90 10.42
C SER A 184 -5.59 -30.09 10.24
N ALA A 185 -6.75 -30.09 10.92
CA ALA A 185 -7.72 -31.17 10.93
C ALA A 185 -8.96 -30.90 10.04
N ASP A 186 -9.24 -29.65 9.67
CA ASP A 186 -10.43 -29.30 8.89
C ASP A 186 -10.03 -28.76 7.51
N PRO A 187 -10.44 -29.41 6.40
CA PRO A 187 -10.11 -28.94 5.06
C PRO A 187 -10.79 -27.61 4.72
N LEU A 188 -11.86 -27.23 5.43
CA LEU A 188 -12.58 -26.00 5.20
C LEU A 188 -12.09 -24.87 6.13
N PRO A 189 -11.70 -23.72 5.57
CA PRO A 189 -11.31 -22.56 6.37
C PRO A 189 -12.49 -22.05 7.20
N ILE A 190 -12.21 -21.74 8.46
CA ILE A 190 -13.16 -21.12 9.39
C ILE A 190 -13.33 -19.65 8.97
N ASP A 191 -14.58 -19.23 8.83
CA ASP A 191 -14.94 -17.85 8.50
C ASP A 191 -14.48 -16.90 9.63
N PRO A 192 -13.99 -15.68 9.30
CA PRO A 192 -13.68 -14.69 10.32
C PRO A 192 -14.90 -14.36 11.20
N SER A 193 -14.68 -14.08 12.48
CA SER A 193 -15.77 -13.97 13.48
C SER A 193 -16.83 -12.92 13.12
N TYR A 194 -16.43 -11.82 12.46
CA TYR A 194 -17.35 -10.75 12.06
C TYR A 194 -18.39 -11.18 11.01
N PHE A 195 -18.20 -12.33 10.34
CA PHE A 195 -19.24 -12.87 9.43
C PHE A 195 -20.54 -13.23 10.17
N SER A 196 -20.49 -13.39 11.49
CA SER A 196 -21.66 -13.57 12.35
C SER A 196 -22.38 -12.26 12.71
N GLU A 197 -21.77 -11.10 12.42
CA GLU A 197 -22.42 -9.81 12.62
C GLU A 197 -23.64 -9.68 11.71
N ARG A 198 -24.69 -9.03 12.24
CA ARG A 198 -25.89 -8.74 11.46
C ARG A 198 -25.63 -7.60 10.48
N PHE A 199 -26.16 -7.74 9.28
CA PHE A 199 -26.12 -6.71 8.26
C PHE A 199 -26.87 -5.46 8.74
N ARG A 200 -26.24 -4.29 8.51
CA ARG A 200 -26.70 -2.99 8.99
C ARG A 200 -27.53 -2.29 7.92
N ALA A 201 -28.70 -2.84 7.64
CA ALA A 201 -29.60 -2.37 6.59
C ALA A 201 -30.13 -0.95 6.83
N GLU A 202 -30.11 -0.46 8.08
CA GLU A 202 -30.53 0.88 8.47
C GLU A 202 -29.59 1.99 7.97
N ARG A 203 -28.37 1.63 7.56
CA ARG A 203 -27.40 2.58 7.01
C ARG A 203 -27.75 2.91 5.57
N THR A 204 -27.49 4.15 5.18
CA THR A 204 -27.62 4.60 3.79
C THR A 204 -26.54 3.94 2.93
N LEU A 205 -26.94 3.43 1.77
CA LEU A 205 -25.99 3.03 0.73
C LEU A 205 -25.39 4.29 0.09
N ASN A 206 -24.16 4.61 0.47
CA ASN A 206 -23.39 5.72 -0.10
C ASN A 206 -22.54 5.23 -1.26
N LEU A 207 -23.18 4.83 -2.37
CA LEU A 207 -22.49 4.30 -3.55
C LEU A 207 -22.85 5.10 -4.80
N SER A 208 -21.82 5.50 -5.55
CA SER A 208 -21.98 6.13 -6.86
C SER A 208 -21.20 5.36 -7.92
N VAL A 209 -21.61 5.49 -9.19
CA VAL A 209 -21.02 4.73 -10.29
C VAL A 209 -20.70 5.68 -11.45
N THR A 210 -19.59 5.45 -12.13
CA THR A 210 -19.18 6.17 -13.34
C THR A 210 -18.51 5.23 -14.33
N SER A 211 -18.67 5.53 -15.62
CA SER A 211 -17.97 4.85 -16.72
C SER A 211 -16.53 5.32 -16.90
N ALA A 212 -16.15 6.44 -16.28
CA ALA A 212 -14.80 6.99 -16.35
C ALA A 212 -13.76 6.11 -15.61
N PHE A 213 -12.52 6.16 -16.09
CA PHE A 213 -11.35 5.63 -15.37
C PHE A 213 -10.99 6.51 -14.16
N TYR A 214 -9.97 6.11 -13.40
CA TYR A 214 -9.42 6.95 -12.34
C TYR A 214 -8.75 8.19 -12.94
N ASP A 215 -9.16 9.36 -12.47
CA ASP A 215 -8.55 10.67 -12.80
C ASP A 215 -7.67 11.22 -11.67
N TYR A 216 -7.75 10.59 -10.48
CA TYR A 216 -7.08 10.98 -9.24
C TYR A 216 -7.35 12.42 -8.82
N VAL A 217 -8.49 12.96 -9.22
CA VAL A 217 -8.94 14.29 -8.83
C VAL A 217 -9.70 14.14 -7.52
N PRO A 218 -9.26 14.81 -6.42
CA PRO A 218 -10.01 14.80 -5.17
C PRO A 218 -11.46 15.25 -5.38
N THR A 219 -12.39 14.58 -4.73
CA THR A 219 -13.82 14.84 -4.93
C THR A 219 -14.22 16.19 -4.35
N ASP A 220 -13.68 16.53 -3.18
CA ASP A 220 -13.88 17.82 -2.52
C ASP A 220 -12.68 18.15 -1.61
N SER A 221 -12.74 19.28 -0.89
CA SER A 221 -11.65 19.75 -0.02
C SER A 221 -11.73 19.28 1.44
N VAL A 222 -12.80 18.57 1.82
CA VAL A 222 -13.11 18.15 3.19
C VAL A 222 -12.85 16.66 3.39
N SER A 223 -13.23 15.88 2.39
CA SER A 223 -13.08 14.43 2.35
C SER A 223 -11.65 14.04 2.01
N GLU A 224 -11.26 12.85 2.44
CA GLU A 224 -10.00 12.25 2.01
C GLU A 224 -10.27 11.14 1.00
N ASP A 225 -9.85 11.33 -0.24
CA ASP A 225 -10.02 10.34 -1.30
C ASP A 225 -8.95 9.24 -1.24
N PHE A 226 -9.37 8.00 -1.44
CA PHE A 226 -8.54 6.80 -1.47
C PHE A 226 -8.83 6.00 -2.74
N TRP A 227 -7.81 5.73 -3.56
CA TRP A 227 -7.96 4.93 -4.78
C TRP A 227 -7.51 3.50 -4.55
N VAL A 228 -8.38 2.56 -4.90
CA VAL A 228 -8.12 1.13 -4.74
C VAL A 228 -7.24 0.66 -5.89
N ASP A 229 -6.06 0.17 -5.55
CA ASP A 229 -5.19 -0.63 -6.40
C ASP A 229 -5.68 -2.09 -6.39
N PHE A 230 -5.99 -2.62 -7.58
CA PHE A 230 -6.41 -4.01 -7.80
C PHE A 230 -5.21 -4.94 -7.79
N ALA A 231 -4.55 -4.95 -6.64
CA ALA A 231 -3.23 -5.49 -6.46
C ALA A 231 -3.15 -7.00 -6.71
N ASN A 232 -1.96 -7.44 -7.11
CA ASN A 232 -1.56 -8.84 -6.94
C ASN A 232 -1.23 -9.14 -5.47
N ALA A 233 -1.17 -10.41 -5.07
CA ALA A 233 -0.77 -10.82 -3.72
C ALA A 233 0.61 -10.30 -3.30
N SER A 234 1.51 -10.08 -4.26
CA SER A 234 2.75 -9.31 -4.09
C SER A 234 2.55 -7.94 -4.70
N LEU A 235 2.72 -6.89 -3.91
CA LEU A 235 2.47 -5.51 -4.35
C LEU A 235 3.29 -5.15 -5.60
N GLY A 236 2.65 -4.43 -6.53
CA GLY A 236 3.20 -4.03 -7.81
C GLY A 236 3.07 -5.10 -8.90
N GLY A 237 2.65 -6.32 -8.57
CA GLY A 237 2.40 -7.38 -9.55
C GLY A 237 3.53 -7.54 -10.57
N GLY A 238 3.19 -7.32 -11.84
CA GLY A 238 4.12 -7.41 -12.97
C GLY A 238 4.73 -6.07 -13.40
N CYS A 239 4.75 -5.04 -12.56
CA CYS A 239 5.16 -3.68 -12.96
C CYS A 239 6.56 -3.64 -13.58
N PHE A 240 7.53 -4.37 -13.02
CA PHE A 240 8.88 -4.52 -13.57
C PHE A 240 9.08 -5.79 -14.42
N THR A 241 8.00 -6.39 -14.94
CA THR A 241 8.05 -7.53 -15.87
C THR A 241 7.06 -7.35 -17.02
N HIS A 242 6.05 -8.22 -17.16
CA HIS A 242 5.16 -8.25 -18.33
C HIS A 242 3.76 -7.64 -18.08
N GLY A 243 3.34 -7.47 -16.82
CA GLY A 243 1.98 -7.01 -16.49
C GLY A 243 1.78 -5.52 -16.81
N PHE A 244 0.69 -5.14 -17.47
CA PHE A 244 0.40 -3.73 -17.73
C PHE A 244 -1.10 -3.44 -17.69
N VAL A 245 -1.71 -3.84 -16.57
CA VAL A 245 -3.12 -3.57 -16.28
C VAL A 245 -3.21 -2.47 -15.22
N GLN A 246 -4.30 -2.41 -14.47
CA GLN A 246 -4.60 -1.31 -13.57
C GLN A 246 -3.49 -1.06 -12.52
N GLU A 247 -3.04 -2.07 -11.76
CA GLU A 247 -1.97 -1.93 -10.75
C GLU A 247 -0.69 -1.39 -11.37
N GLU A 248 -0.22 -2.00 -12.47
CA GLU A 248 1.04 -1.58 -13.07
C GLU A 248 0.96 -0.18 -13.65
N ILE A 249 -0.16 0.23 -14.23
CA ILE A 249 -0.34 1.60 -14.73
C ILE A 249 -0.24 2.60 -13.56
N MET A 250 -0.85 2.33 -12.40
CA MET A 250 -0.70 3.19 -11.21
C MET A 250 0.78 3.37 -10.83
N VAL A 251 1.54 2.27 -10.81
CA VAL A 251 2.97 2.29 -10.50
C VAL A 251 3.76 3.14 -11.49
N HIS A 252 3.43 3.09 -12.79
CA HIS A 252 4.12 3.86 -13.82
C HIS A 252 3.73 5.35 -13.83
N GLU A 253 2.54 5.69 -13.33
CA GLU A 253 2.11 7.08 -13.17
C GLU A 253 2.69 7.75 -11.90
N MET A 254 3.14 6.96 -10.92
CA MET A 254 3.61 7.40 -9.59
C MET A 254 5.03 6.89 -9.26
N PRO A 255 6.10 7.64 -9.59
CA PRO A 255 7.48 7.17 -9.45
C PRO A 255 7.92 6.84 -8.03
N ASP A 256 7.35 7.48 -7.01
CA ASP A 256 7.59 7.14 -5.61
C ASP A 256 6.92 5.81 -5.21
N PHE A 257 5.79 5.45 -5.82
CA PHE A 257 5.22 4.10 -5.70
C PHE A 257 6.15 3.06 -6.34
N ALA A 258 6.62 3.32 -7.57
CA ALA A 258 7.59 2.45 -8.23
C ALA A 258 8.89 2.28 -7.42
N ALA A 259 9.43 3.38 -6.88
CA ALA A 259 10.62 3.34 -6.05
C ALA A 259 10.41 2.59 -4.72
N HIS A 260 9.22 2.69 -4.14
CA HIS A 260 8.85 1.89 -2.96
C HIS A 260 8.86 0.39 -3.28
N ILE A 261 8.24 -0.03 -4.38
CA ILE A 261 8.25 -1.43 -4.82
C ILE A 261 9.68 -1.91 -5.15
N ALA A 262 10.47 -1.10 -5.87
CA ALA A 262 11.85 -1.41 -6.25
C ALA A 262 12.75 -1.65 -5.03
N GLY A 263 12.64 -0.82 -3.99
CA GLY A 263 13.40 -0.99 -2.75
C GLY A 263 13.13 -2.36 -2.11
N HIS A 264 11.88 -2.80 -2.12
CA HIS A 264 11.46 -4.10 -1.59
C HIS A 264 11.83 -5.29 -2.49
N LEU A 265 11.86 -5.09 -3.82
CA LEU A 265 12.36 -6.08 -4.78
C LEU A 265 13.86 -6.35 -4.59
N SER A 266 14.66 -5.30 -4.43
CA SER A 266 16.12 -5.41 -4.25
C SER A 266 16.53 -6.24 -3.01
N SER A 267 15.67 -6.27 -1.99
CA SER A 267 15.85 -7.06 -0.78
C SER A 267 15.27 -8.48 -0.87
N SER A 268 14.44 -8.75 -1.87
CA SER A 268 13.73 -10.01 -2.01
C SER A 268 14.62 -11.10 -2.60
N LYS A 269 14.45 -12.31 -2.08
CA LYS A 269 15.11 -13.52 -2.62
C LYS A 269 14.29 -14.20 -3.72
N THR A 270 13.02 -13.84 -3.88
CA THR A 270 12.08 -14.54 -4.76
C THR A 270 11.94 -13.87 -6.12
N GLY A 271 12.53 -12.68 -6.31
CA GLY A 271 12.27 -11.83 -7.48
C GLY A 271 10.91 -11.13 -7.45
N TRP A 272 10.18 -11.23 -6.33
CA TRP A 272 8.89 -10.56 -6.12
C TRP A 272 8.99 -9.56 -4.96
N CYS A 273 8.20 -8.50 -5.00
CA CYS A 273 8.07 -7.58 -3.88
C CYS A 273 7.69 -8.36 -2.61
N ASP A 274 8.38 -8.12 -1.50
CA ASP A 274 8.12 -8.81 -0.22
C ASP A 274 6.94 -8.22 0.56
N ILE A 275 6.40 -7.08 0.10
CA ILE A 275 5.15 -6.51 0.57
C ILE A 275 4.00 -7.34 0.02
N THR A 276 3.35 -8.10 0.90
CA THR A 276 2.16 -8.88 0.52
C THR A 276 0.88 -8.10 0.75
N THR A 277 -0.06 -8.17 -0.18
CA THR A 277 -1.45 -7.68 -0.05
C THR A 277 -2.42 -8.82 0.31
N ARG A 278 -1.92 -10.06 0.29
CA ARG A 278 -2.63 -11.29 0.63
C ARG A 278 -1.68 -12.33 1.21
N GLU A 279 -2.09 -13.00 2.28
CA GLU A 279 -1.30 -14.03 2.98
C GLU A 279 -1.49 -15.42 2.36
N GLY A 280 -0.67 -16.39 2.75
CA GLY A 280 -0.76 -17.79 2.32
C GLY A 280 0.57 -18.36 1.81
N SER A 281 0.55 -19.60 1.31
CA SER A 281 1.69 -20.18 0.57
C SER A 281 1.82 -19.48 -0.78
N LEU A 282 3.03 -19.31 -1.33
CA LEU A 282 3.22 -18.65 -2.64
C LEU A 282 2.39 -19.28 -3.77
N THR A 283 2.11 -20.58 -3.70
CA THR A 283 1.31 -21.33 -4.67
C THR A 283 -0.20 -21.13 -4.49
N ASP A 284 -0.64 -20.71 -3.31
CA ASP A 284 -2.06 -20.68 -2.93
C ASP A 284 -2.57 -19.31 -2.48
N ARG A 285 -1.72 -18.26 -2.33
CA ARG A 285 -2.16 -16.95 -1.80
C ARG A 285 -3.37 -16.40 -2.54
N ASN A 286 -3.43 -16.61 -3.85
CA ASN A 286 -4.53 -16.11 -4.67
C ASN A 286 -5.71 -17.10 -4.78
N ARG A 287 -5.63 -18.32 -4.24
CA ARG A 287 -6.74 -19.27 -4.35
C ARG A 287 -7.86 -18.91 -3.37
N VAL A 288 -9.10 -19.20 -3.79
CA VAL A 288 -10.31 -19.00 -3.00
C VAL A 288 -10.15 -19.64 -1.62
N MET A 289 -10.33 -18.81 -0.59
CA MET A 289 -10.25 -19.12 0.83
C MET A 289 -8.91 -19.71 1.30
N ARG A 290 -7.84 -19.67 0.48
CA ARG A 290 -6.51 -20.18 0.84
C ARG A 290 -5.51 -19.08 1.20
N GLY A 291 -5.88 -17.83 0.97
CA GLY A 291 -5.12 -16.66 1.41
C GLY A 291 -6.01 -15.70 2.17
N SER A 292 -5.48 -15.10 3.23
CA SER A 292 -6.20 -14.06 3.99
C SER A 292 -5.85 -12.69 3.44
N PRO A 293 -6.80 -11.74 3.36
CA PRO A 293 -6.49 -10.39 2.92
C PRO A 293 -5.49 -9.72 3.85
N ASN A 294 -4.53 -9.00 3.28
CA ASN A 294 -3.50 -8.26 4.00
C ASN A 294 -3.35 -6.86 3.39
N PRO A 295 -4.40 -6.01 3.47
CA PRO A 295 -4.44 -4.72 2.78
C PRO A 295 -3.20 -3.87 3.10
N TYR A 296 -2.80 -3.04 2.15
CA TYR A 296 -1.69 -2.10 2.31
C TYR A 296 -2.11 -0.71 1.87
N LEU A 297 -2.08 0.24 2.79
CA LEU A 297 -2.42 1.62 2.51
C LEU A 297 -1.14 2.45 2.40
N MET A 298 -1.04 3.23 1.33
CA MET A 298 0.03 4.16 1.01
C MET A 298 -0.58 5.56 0.90
N LYS A 299 -0.09 6.51 1.70
CA LYS A 299 -0.54 7.92 1.68
C LYS A 299 0.60 8.82 1.26
N GLY A 300 0.31 9.84 0.46
CA GLY A 300 1.31 10.82 0.03
C GLY A 300 2.09 10.43 -1.22
N LEU A 301 1.50 9.64 -2.13
CA LEU A 301 2.13 9.30 -3.41
C LEU A 301 1.94 10.43 -4.42
N HIS A 302 2.86 10.57 -5.37
CA HIS A 302 2.82 11.65 -6.36
C HIS A 302 2.62 11.11 -7.77
N ARG A 303 1.43 11.36 -8.30
CA ARG A 303 1.16 11.15 -9.72
C ARG A 303 1.71 12.32 -10.52
N VAL A 304 2.54 12.04 -11.51
CA VAL A 304 3.24 13.06 -12.31
C VAL A 304 2.92 13.01 -13.79
N GLN A 305 2.32 11.91 -14.24
CA GLN A 305 1.88 11.69 -15.62
C GLN A 305 0.60 10.86 -15.63
N ALA A 306 -0.16 10.97 -16.72
CA ALA A 306 -1.30 10.11 -17.02
C ALA A 306 -0.96 9.18 -18.18
N VAL A 307 -1.31 7.91 -18.10
CA VAL A 307 -1.22 6.95 -19.21
C VAL A 307 -2.58 6.84 -19.88
N ASN A 308 -2.62 6.91 -21.21
CA ASN A 308 -3.85 6.67 -21.96
C ASN A 308 -4.20 5.17 -21.97
N ASN A 309 -5.13 4.78 -21.09
CA ASN A 309 -5.59 3.41 -20.95
C ASN A 309 -6.16 2.82 -22.25
N ASP A 310 -6.76 3.62 -23.13
CA ASP A 310 -7.33 3.10 -24.37
C ASP A 310 -6.25 2.62 -25.35
N LEU A 311 -5.04 3.17 -25.25
CA LEU A 311 -3.91 2.84 -26.11
C LEU A 311 -3.01 1.77 -25.52
N ALA A 312 -2.67 1.88 -24.24
CA ALA A 312 -1.59 1.07 -23.66
C ALA A 312 -2.05 -0.12 -22.80
N TYR A 313 -3.33 -0.23 -22.43
CA TYR A 313 -3.79 -1.22 -21.45
C TYR A 313 -3.67 -2.69 -21.91
N GLY A 314 -3.11 -3.53 -21.03
CA GLY A 314 -2.99 -4.97 -21.22
C GLY A 314 -2.09 -5.33 -22.40
N ASP A 315 -2.57 -6.25 -23.25
CA ASP A 315 -1.78 -6.77 -24.38
C ASP A 315 -1.47 -5.71 -25.45
N LYS A 316 -2.19 -4.58 -25.44
CA LYS A 316 -1.97 -3.47 -26.39
C LYS A 316 -0.56 -2.89 -26.28
N LEU A 317 0.04 -2.88 -25.09
CA LEU A 317 1.42 -2.45 -24.86
C LEU A 317 2.43 -3.15 -25.78
N SER A 318 2.20 -4.44 -26.06
CA SER A 318 3.11 -5.23 -26.91
C SER A 318 3.16 -4.71 -28.35
N GLY A 319 2.05 -4.14 -28.85
CA GLY A 319 1.90 -3.63 -30.21
C GLY A 319 2.42 -2.20 -30.41
N LEU A 320 2.53 -1.38 -29.36
CA LEU A 320 3.01 0.00 -29.46
C LEU A 320 4.52 0.07 -29.63
N SER A 321 5.03 0.94 -30.49
CA SER A 321 6.45 1.34 -30.42
C SER A 321 6.74 2.13 -29.14
N GLU A 322 8.02 2.29 -28.80
CA GLU A 322 8.41 3.11 -27.63
C GLU A 322 7.93 4.56 -27.78
N SER A 323 8.06 5.16 -28.97
CA SER A 323 7.56 6.52 -29.22
C SER A 323 6.06 6.62 -29.04
N GLU A 324 5.29 5.70 -29.64
CA GLU A 324 3.82 5.70 -29.49
C GLU A 324 3.39 5.53 -28.04
N LEU A 325 4.11 4.73 -27.24
CA LEU A 325 3.86 4.60 -25.81
C LEU A 325 4.12 5.91 -25.08
N LEU A 326 5.23 6.59 -25.33
CA LEU A 326 5.55 7.87 -24.70
C LEU A 326 4.59 8.98 -25.14
N ASP A 327 4.14 8.97 -26.39
CA ASP A 327 3.13 9.90 -26.90
C ASP A 327 1.73 9.62 -26.34
N SER A 328 1.51 8.40 -25.83
CA SER A 328 0.27 8.02 -25.14
C SER A 328 0.22 8.49 -23.68
N THR A 329 1.28 9.16 -23.18
CA THR A 329 1.31 9.74 -21.84
C THR A 329 1.06 11.24 -21.88
N ILE A 330 0.47 11.75 -20.81
CA ILE A 330 0.21 13.17 -20.63
C ILE A 330 0.93 13.60 -19.35
N PRO A 331 2.07 14.32 -19.45
CA PRO A 331 2.70 14.93 -18.30
C PRO A 331 1.72 15.88 -17.60
N LEU A 332 1.55 15.73 -16.29
CA LEU A 332 0.66 16.61 -15.54
C LEU A 332 1.32 17.98 -15.34
N ALA A 333 0.54 19.06 -15.33
CA ALA A 333 1.08 20.40 -15.04
C ALA A 333 1.64 20.47 -13.61
N HIS A 334 0.92 19.89 -12.65
CA HIS A 334 1.31 19.79 -11.25
C HIS A 334 1.18 18.33 -10.78
N PRO A 335 2.07 17.84 -9.90
CA PRO A 335 1.88 16.54 -9.27
C PRO A 335 0.53 16.48 -8.54
N GLN A 336 -0.19 15.36 -8.64
CA GLN A 336 -1.34 15.08 -7.79
C GLN A 336 -0.88 14.24 -6.60
N ASN A 337 -1.31 14.61 -5.39
CA ASN A 337 -1.08 13.82 -4.19
C ASN A 337 -2.20 12.76 -4.08
N VAL A 338 -1.82 11.49 -3.98
CA VAL A 338 -2.73 10.36 -4.08
C VAL A 338 -2.56 9.41 -2.89
N ASN A 339 -3.68 8.93 -2.34
CA ASN A 339 -3.71 7.85 -1.38
C ASN A 339 -4.15 6.55 -2.06
N ILE A 340 -3.38 5.48 -1.90
CA ILE A 340 -3.60 4.20 -2.56
C ILE A 340 -3.86 3.10 -1.54
N LEU A 341 -5.02 2.44 -1.65
CA LEU A 341 -5.34 1.21 -0.93
C LEU A 341 -5.11 0.01 -1.85
N ALA A 342 -4.03 -0.74 -1.61
CA ALA A 342 -3.76 -1.99 -2.33
C ALA A 342 -4.44 -3.18 -1.66
N ILE A 343 -5.33 -3.85 -2.39
CA ILE A 343 -6.02 -5.08 -1.97
C ILE A 343 -6.07 -6.09 -3.11
N ALA A 344 -5.85 -7.36 -2.79
CA ALA A 344 -5.81 -8.43 -3.78
C ALA A 344 -7.00 -9.38 -3.62
N ALA A 345 -7.86 -9.41 -4.66
CA ALA A 345 -8.93 -10.39 -4.79
C ALA A 345 -8.37 -11.82 -4.96
N PRO A 346 -9.14 -12.87 -4.62
CA PRO A 346 -8.79 -14.22 -5.06
C PRO A 346 -8.80 -14.31 -6.59
N LYS A 347 -7.86 -15.08 -7.14
CA LYS A 347 -7.78 -15.49 -8.54
C LYS A 347 -8.54 -16.80 -8.74
N LEU A 348 -9.45 -16.78 -9.71
CA LEU A 348 -10.16 -17.96 -10.19
C LEU A 348 -9.43 -18.57 -11.39
N PHE A 349 -9.55 -19.89 -11.56
CA PHE A 349 -8.91 -20.59 -12.67
C PHE A 349 -9.77 -20.58 -13.93
N SER A 350 -11.06 -20.31 -13.79
CA SER A 350 -12.00 -20.23 -14.89
C SER A 350 -12.91 -19.01 -14.77
N ARG A 351 -13.53 -18.64 -15.89
CA ARG A 351 -14.64 -17.67 -15.92
C ARG A 351 -16.00 -18.36 -15.78
N ASN A 352 -16.02 -19.52 -15.14
CA ASN A 352 -17.26 -20.26 -14.91
C ASN A 352 -18.07 -19.56 -13.81
N ARG A 353 -19.30 -19.18 -14.14
CA ARG A 353 -20.25 -18.55 -13.21
C ARG A 353 -20.52 -19.40 -11.97
N ALA A 354 -20.50 -20.73 -12.09
CA ALA A 354 -20.66 -21.62 -10.94
C ALA A 354 -19.54 -21.44 -9.90
N GLU A 355 -18.29 -21.23 -10.35
CA GLU A 355 -17.12 -20.95 -9.50
C GLU A 355 -17.14 -19.50 -9.01
N GLN A 356 -17.41 -18.55 -9.90
CA GLN A 356 -17.46 -17.11 -9.59
C GLN A 356 -18.52 -16.75 -8.55
N TRP A 357 -19.68 -17.42 -8.61
CA TRP A 357 -20.81 -17.19 -7.72
C TRP A 357 -20.88 -18.21 -6.58
N ASP A 358 -19.86 -19.04 -6.41
CA ASP A 358 -19.80 -19.92 -5.25
C ASP A 358 -19.77 -19.10 -3.95
N PRO A 359 -20.54 -19.45 -2.91
CA PRO A 359 -20.49 -18.75 -1.63
C PRO A 359 -19.08 -18.62 -1.08
N SER A 360 -18.19 -19.59 -1.29
CA SER A 360 -16.79 -19.50 -0.84
C SER A 360 -16.03 -18.39 -1.57
N THR A 361 -16.20 -18.29 -2.89
CA THR A 361 -15.62 -17.23 -3.71
C THR A 361 -16.15 -15.85 -3.29
N LEU A 362 -17.45 -15.73 -3.09
CA LEU A 362 -18.06 -14.46 -2.69
C LEU A 362 -17.65 -14.03 -1.27
N LYS A 363 -17.56 -14.97 -0.32
CA LYS A 363 -17.06 -14.69 1.04
C LYS A 363 -15.63 -14.19 1.02
N ASP A 364 -14.78 -14.77 0.18
CA ASP A 364 -13.38 -14.36 0.07
C ASP A 364 -13.22 -12.96 -0.53
N ASN A 365 -13.93 -12.68 -1.62
CA ASN A 365 -14.00 -11.34 -2.20
C ASN A 365 -14.55 -10.32 -1.18
N PHE A 366 -15.62 -10.66 -0.47
CA PHE A 366 -16.20 -9.78 0.57
C PHE A 366 -15.22 -9.53 1.71
N ASN A 367 -14.50 -10.55 2.19
CA ASN A 367 -13.48 -10.41 3.22
C ASN A 367 -12.34 -9.49 2.77
N THR A 368 -11.95 -9.59 1.50
CA THR A 368 -10.94 -8.71 0.89
C THR A 368 -11.40 -7.25 0.90
N LEU A 369 -12.64 -6.97 0.48
CA LEU A 369 -13.22 -5.63 0.53
C LEU A 369 -13.29 -5.11 1.96
N MET A 370 -13.87 -5.88 2.89
CA MET A 370 -14.06 -5.48 4.28
C MET A 370 -12.75 -5.18 5.00
N ALA A 371 -11.69 -5.96 4.76
CA ALA A 371 -10.37 -5.69 5.33
C ALA A 371 -9.80 -4.35 4.85
N GLY A 372 -9.93 -4.05 3.56
CA GLY A 372 -9.48 -2.78 2.98
C GLY A 372 -10.28 -1.58 3.49
N LEU A 373 -11.61 -1.71 3.54
CA LEU A 373 -12.51 -0.67 4.06
C LEU A 373 -12.25 -0.39 5.55
N GLN A 374 -12.01 -1.44 6.34
CA GLN A 374 -11.68 -1.29 7.75
C GLN A 374 -10.34 -0.54 7.92
N LEU A 375 -9.32 -0.86 7.12
CA LEU A 375 -8.06 -0.13 7.16
C LEU A 375 -8.25 1.36 6.82
N ILE A 376 -9.06 1.70 5.82
CA ILE A 376 -9.34 3.12 5.51
C ILE A 376 -10.05 3.81 6.68
N LYS A 377 -11.06 3.16 7.26
CA LYS A 377 -11.84 3.69 8.39
C LYS A 377 -10.99 3.95 9.63
N GLU A 378 -9.92 3.18 9.84
CA GLU A 378 -8.94 3.41 10.91
C GLU A 378 -8.06 4.66 10.68
N GLN A 379 -8.01 5.17 9.45
CA GLN A 379 -7.06 6.19 9.01
C GLN A 379 -7.71 7.51 8.57
N SER A 380 -9.03 7.56 8.47
CA SER A 380 -9.77 8.74 8.02
C SER A 380 -11.21 8.76 8.56
N ASP A 381 -11.68 9.94 8.98
CA ASP A 381 -13.03 10.14 9.51
C ASP A 381 -14.08 10.27 8.38
N HIS A 382 -13.68 10.84 7.24
CA HIS A 382 -14.56 11.13 6.10
C HIS A 382 -13.94 10.64 4.78
N PRO A 383 -13.72 9.32 4.62
CA PRO A 383 -13.11 8.78 3.42
C PRO A 383 -14.09 8.71 2.24
N ILE A 384 -13.61 9.03 1.04
CA ILE A 384 -14.24 8.65 -0.23
C ILE A 384 -13.37 7.60 -0.90
N ILE A 385 -13.97 6.44 -1.23
CA ILE A 385 -13.21 5.29 -1.68
C ILE A 385 -13.50 5.06 -3.17
N HIS A 386 -12.52 5.32 -4.00
CA HIS A 386 -12.58 5.09 -5.44
C HIS A 386 -12.16 3.65 -5.74
N SER A 387 -13.10 2.85 -6.22
CA SER A 387 -12.88 1.45 -6.57
C SER A 387 -13.47 1.13 -7.94
N GLY A 388 -13.64 -0.14 -8.27
CA GLY A 388 -14.18 -0.57 -9.56
C GLY A 388 -14.24 -2.08 -9.66
N LYS A 389 -13.91 -2.61 -10.84
CA LYS A 389 -14.03 -4.04 -11.19
C LYS A 389 -12.89 -4.89 -10.63
N ILE A 390 -12.66 -4.81 -9.31
CA ILE A 390 -11.57 -5.50 -8.63
C ILE A 390 -11.61 -7.01 -8.91
N GLY A 391 -10.50 -7.56 -9.38
CA GLY A 391 -10.37 -8.99 -9.67
C GLY A 391 -11.16 -9.51 -10.87
N CYS A 392 -11.89 -8.66 -11.62
CA CYS A 392 -12.75 -9.10 -12.73
C CYS A 392 -12.00 -9.28 -14.07
N GLY A 393 -10.76 -8.81 -14.17
CA GLY A 393 -9.91 -8.96 -15.35
C GLY A 393 -9.11 -10.26 -15.33
N ALA A 394 -7.81 -10.16 -15.04
CA ALA A 394 -6.87 -11.29 -15.02
C ALA A 394 -7.19 -12.34 -13.95
N PHE A 395 -8.01 -11.99 -12.94
CA PHE A 395 -8.36 -12.85 -11.82
C PHE A 395 -9.73 -13.52 -12.00
N SER A 396 -10.41 -13.22 -13.11
CA SER A 396 -11.62 -13.90 -13.56
C SER A 396 -12.80 -13.88 -12.58
N ASN A 397 -12.89 -12.92 -11.64
CA ASN A 397 -14.11 -12.74 -10.84
C ASN A 397 -15.25 -12.17 -11.70
N ASP A 398 -16.49 -12.38 -11.28
CA ASP A 398 -17.65 -11.85 -11.98
C ASP A 398 -17.94 -10.39 -11.58
N THR A 399 -18.19 -9.54 -12.58
CA THR A 399 -18.33 -8.08 -12.35
C THR A 399 -19.62 -7.73 -11.61
N HIS A 400 -20.70 -8.47 -11.87
CA HIS A 400 -21.98 -8.28 -11.21
C HIS A 400 -21.90 -8.69 -9.73
N ALA A 401 -21.28 -9.84 -9.45
CA ALA A 401 -21.02 -10.29 -8.09
C ALA A 401 -20.21 -9.26 -7.28
N ILE A 402 -19.09 -8.78 -7.84
CA ILE A 402 -18.24 -7.77 -7.18
C ILE A 402 -19.01 -6.47 -6.90
N TYR A 403 -19.86 -6.01 -7.83
CA TYR A 403 -20.72 -4.85 -7.61
C TYR A 403 -21.66 -5.03 -6.41
N LEU A 404 -22.34 -6.18 -6.31
CA LEU A 404 -23.25 -6.45 -5.18
C LEU A 404 -22.50 -6.56 -3.85
N LEU A 405 -21.27 -7.10 -3.86
CA LEU A 405 -20.42 -7.13 -2.68
C LEU A 405 -19.93 -5.74 -2.26
N HIS A 406 -19.65 -4.83 -3.20
CA HIS A 406 -19.40 -3.42 -2.89
C HIS A 406 -20.62 -2.75 -2.25
N CYS A 407 -21.83 -3.00 -2.77
CA CYS A 407 -23.06 -2.48 -2.17
C CYS A 407 -23.25 -2.98 -0.72
N LEU A 408 -23.09 -4.28 -0.50
CA LEU A 408 -23.17 -4.90 0.82
C LEU A 408 -22.13 -4.28 1.78
N ALA A 409 -20.88 -4.15 1.35
CA ALA A 409 -19.80 -3.62 2.17
C ALA A 409 -19.98 -2.11 2.46
N ALA A 410 -20.36 -1.31 1.46
CA ALA A 410 -20.63 0.12 1.61
C ALA A 410 -21.77 0.36 2.60
N GLN A 411 -22.90 -0.31 2.43
CA GLN A 411 -24.05 -0.16 3.32
C GLN A 411 -23.72 -0.68 4.73
N HIS A 412 -23.09 -1.84 4.85
CA HIS A 412 -22.74 -2.38 6.17
C HIS A 412 -21.77 -1.47 6.94
N THR A 413 -20.77 -0.89 6.27
CA THR A 413 -19.76 -0.03 6.90
C THR A 413 -20.21 1.41 7.07
N GLY A 414 -21.13 1.89 6.22
CA GLY A 414 -21.56 3.28 6.11
C GLY A 414 -20.59 4.18 5.33
N LEU A 415 -19.56 3.61 4.70
CA LEU A 415 -18.54 4.35 3.96
C LEU A 415 -19.02 4.73 2.56
N THR A 416 -18.49 5.82 2.03
CA THR A 416 -18.78 6.29 0.67
C THR A 416 -17.85 5.62 -0.34
N ILE A 417 -18.44 4.95 -1.34
CA ILE A 417 -17.70 4.28 -2.43
C ILE A 417 -18.12 4.87 -3.78
N LYS A 418 -17.14 5.21 -4.61
CA LYS A 418 -17.32 5.57 -6.03
C LYS A 418 -16.74 4.48 -6.91
N LEU A 419 -17.58 3.82 -7.70
CA LEU A 419 -17.19 2.74 -8.60
C LEU A 419 -16.92 3.27 -10.01
N HIS A 420 -15.73 2.99 -10.52
CA HIS A 420 -15.25 3.41 -11.84
C HIS A 420 -15.28 2.27 -12.87
N GLY A 421 -15.38 2.62 -14.16
CA GLY A 421 -15.30 1.69 -15.28
C GLY A 421 -16.55 0.83 -15.51
N TYR A 422 -17.70 1.21 -14.92
CA TYR A 422 -18.98 0.56 -15.17
C TYR A 422 -19.76 1.36 -16.21
N GLN A 423 -20.22 0.69 -17.26
CA GLN A 423 -21.05 1.35 -18.28
C GLN A 423 -22.43 1.69 -17.69
N ASP A 424 -23.09 2.75 -18.16
CA ASP A 424 -24.34 3.23 -17.57
C ASP A 424 -25.43 2.14 -17.54
N GLN A 425 -25.56 1.37 -18.63
CA GLN A 425 -26.53 0.26 -18.70
C GLN A 425 -26.19 -0.88 -17.71
N GLU A 426 -24.91 -1.20 -17.57
CA GLU A 426 -24.42 -2.20 -16.62
C GLU A 426 -24.69 -1.75 -15.18
N ALA A 427 -24.41 -0.48 -14.87
CA ALA A 427 -24.66 0.12 -13.56
C ALA A 427 -26.15 0.10 -13.20
N ILE A 428 -27.03 0.47 -14.14
CA ILE A 428 -28.49 0.43 -13.96
C ILE A 428 -28.95 -1.01 -13.67
N GLN A 429 -28.50 -1.97 -14.48
CA GLN A 429 -28.87 -3.38 -14.30
C GLN A 429 -28.43 -3.90 -12.94
N PHE A 430 -27.19 -3.64 -12.53
CA PHE A 430 -26.67 -4.14 -11.25
C PHE A 430 -27.33 -3.44 -10.06
N GLN A 431 -27.67 -2.16 -10.18
CA GLN A 431 -28.45 -1.45 -9.18
C GLN A 431 -29.86 -2.03 -9.03
N GLN A 432 -30.51 -2.44 -10.13
CA GLN A 432 -31.80 -3.13 -10.07
C GLN A 432 -31.69 -4.48 -9.34
N SER A 433 -30.62 -5.24 -9.58
CA SER A 433 -30.34 -6.48 -8.82
C SER A 433 -30.15 -6.20 -7.33
N TRP A 434 -29.39 -5.15 -6.99
CA TRP A 434 -29.24 -4.74 -5.58
C TRP A 434 -30.59 -4.41 -4.95
N ASN A 435 -31.42 -3.62 -5.62
CA ASN A 435 -32.74 -3.24 -5.12
C ASN A 435 -33.67 -4.46 -4.91
N SER A 436 -33.50 -5.51 -5.71
CA SER A 436 -34.25 -6.76 -5.59
C SER A 436 -33.78 -7.64 -4.42
N VAL A 437 -32.46 -7.71 -4.19
CA VAL A 437 -31.88 -8.59 -3.16
C VAL A 437 -31.79 -7.93 -1.78
N ALA A 438 -31.51 -6.62 -1.69
CA ALA A 438 -31.24 -5.91 -0.45
C ALA A 438 -32.33 -6.08 0.63
N PRO A 439 -33.64 -6.06 0.32
CA PRO A 439 -34.68 -6.29 1.32
C PRO A 439 -34.56 -7.63 2.05
N GLN A 440 -34.07 -8.66 1.37
CA GLN A 440 -33.91 -10.03 1.88
C GLN A 440 -32.72 -10.17 2.84
N LEU A 441 -31.80 -9.21 2.84
CA LEU A 441 -30.58 -9.20 3.66
C LEU A 441 -30.83 -8.62 5.07
N THR A 442 -31.96 -7.93 5.27
CA THR A 442 -32.28 -7.22 6.51
C THR A 442 -32.22 -8.15 7.71
N ASP A 443 -31.50 -7.72 8.75
CA ASP A 443 -31.32 -8.45 10.03
C ASP A 443 -30.63 -9.83 9.88
N LYS A 444 -30.07 -10.16 8.71
CA LYS A 444 -29.35 -11.42 8.49
C LYS A 444 -27.86 -11.31 8.87
N PRO A 445 -27.22 -12.39 9.34
CA PRO A 445 -25.76 -12.44 9.43
C PRO A 445 -25.09 -12.18 8.07
N LEU A 446 -23.92 -11.54 8.05
CA LEU A 446 -23.20 -11.24 6.81
C LEU A 446 -22.91 -12.50 5.97
N LYS A 447 -22.61 -13.62 6.62
CA LYS A 447 -22.46 -14.91 5.92
C LYS A 447 -23.71 -15.31 5.14
N GLU A 448 -24.88 -15.23 5.77
CA GLU A 448 -26.16 -15.57 5.15
C GLU A 448 -26.49 -14.57 4.03
N CYS A 449 -26.16 -13.29 4.20
CA CYS A 449 -26.33 -12.29 3.14
C CYS A 449 -25.59 -12.67 1.86
N ILE A 450 -24.36 -13.18 1.98
CA ILE A 450 -23.53 -13.59 0.84
C ILE A 450 -24.11 -14.84 0.17
N GLU A 451 -24.66 -15.78 0.95
CA GLU A 451 -25.37 -16.95 0.43
C GLU A 451 -26.64 -16.55 -0.34
N ILE A 452 -27.40 -15.58 0.16
CA ILE A 452 -28.58 -15.01 -0.53
C ILE A 452 -28.17 -14.34 -1.85
N ILE A 453 -27.09 -13.55 -1.85
CA ILE A 453 -26.55 -12.93 -3.08
C ILE A 453 -26.12 -14.00 -4.10
N SER A 454 -25.42 -15.04 -3.65
CA SER A 454 -25.02 -16.19 -4.50
C SER A 454 -26.25 -16.84 -5.15
N GLN A 455 -27.29 -17.12 -4.35
CA GLN A 455 -28.53 -17.71 -4.85
C GLN A 455 -29.25 -16.80 -5.83
N HIS A 456 -29.33 -15.50 -5.54
CA HIS A 456 -29.93 -14.51 -6.43
C HIS A 456 -29.23 -14.49 -7.80
N LEU A 457 -27.90 -14.44 -7.82
CA LEU A 457 -27.11 -14.48 -9.05
C LEU A 457 -27.41 -15.75 -9.87
N ARG A 458 -27.42 -16.92 -9.21
CA ARG A 458 -27.72 -18.21 -9.87
C ARG A 458 -29.15 -18.30 -10.41
N THR A 459 -30.14 -17.79 -9.69
CA THR A 459 -31.54 -17.88 -10.12
C THR A 459 -31.86 -16.97 -11.30
N HIS A 460 -31.25 -15.78 -11.35
CA HIS A 460 -31.64 -14.76 -12.33
C HIS A 460 -30.67 -14.62 -13.50
N TYR A 461 -29.44 -15.16 -13.39
CA TYR A 461 -28.39 -14.89 -14.38
C TYR A 461 -27.60 -16.12 -14.84
N ALA A 462 -27.82 -17.32 -14.29
CA ALA A 462 -27.06 -18.54 -14.62
C ALA A 462 -27.13 -18.92 -16.11
#